data_AF-A0A918XVS5-F1
#
_entry.id   AF-A0A918XVS5-F1
#
_cell.length_a   1.000
_cell.length_b   1.000
_cell.length_c   1.000
_cell.angle_alpha   90.00
_cell.angle_beta   90.00
_cell.angle_gamma   90.00
#
_symmetry.space_group_name_H-M   'P 1'
#
loop_
_entity.id
_entity.type
_entity.pdbx_description
1 polymer ?
#
loop_
_entity_poly.entity_id
_entity_poly.type
_entity_poly.pdbx_seq_one_letter_code
_entity_poly.pdbx_strand_id
1 'polypeptide(L)'
;MSGVYAFDGVIPVIHPTAFVHPAAVLIGDVVVGPNCYVGPLACLRGDFGRIVMETGSNLQETCVVHSFPDVEVVIEQEGHIGHGAVLHGCRIGRNALVGMNAVVMDEAVVGENSIVAAMAFVKAKDRIPPNSLAVGSPARVVRELSEQEIQWKRQGTGVYRKLAAEAAGKLVKCEPLAAEEPDRKRVTAPRYDPLFLERLKFGDD
;
A
#
# COMPACT_ATOMS: atom_id res chain seq x y z
N MET A 1 6.61 -6.75 -19.18
CA MET A 1 6.58 -5.83 -18.04
C MET A 1 6.96 -4.46 -18.57
N SER A 2 6.00 -3.56 -18.77
CA SER A 2 6.28 -2.16 -19.09
C SER A 2 6.52 -1.40 -17.79
N GLY A 3 7.39 -0.38 -17.81
CA GLY A 3 7.57 0.52 -16.67
C GLY A 3 8.68 0.18 -15.66
N VAL A 4 9.61 -0.74 -15.98
CA VAL A 4 10.77 -1.03 -15.10
C VAL A 4 12.04 -0.47 -15.74
N TYR A 5 12.79 0.34 -14.99
CA TYR A 5 13.95 1.08 -15.49
C TYR A 5 15.15 0.91 -14.57
N ALA A 6 16.31 0.61 -15.17
CA ALA A 6 17.57 0.71 -14.46
C ALA A 6 17.95 2.19 -14.27
N PHE A 7 18.57 2.52 -13.14
CA PHE A 7 19.16 3.83 -12.90
C PHE A 7 20.60 3.63 -12.46
N ASP A 8 21.56 4.21 -13.21
CA ASP A 8 23.00 4.05 -12.97
C ASP A 8 23.46 2.58 -12.80
N GLY A 9 22.94 1.69 -13.64
CA GLY A 9 23.23 0.25 -13.58
C GLY A 9 22.49 -0.52 -12.47
N VAL A 10 21.75 0.15 -11.59
CA VAL A 10 20.94 -0.50 -10.55
C VAL A 10 19.57 -0.87 -11.12
N ILE A 11 19.25 -2.17 -11.06
CA ILE A 11 18.04 -2.75 -11.66
C ILE A 11 17.07 -3.15 -10.54
N PRO A 12 15.77 -2.81 -10.64
CA PRO A 12 14.77 -3.28 -9.70
C PRO A 12 14.72 -4.82 -9.58
N VAL A 13 14.59 -5.33 -8.35
CA VAL A 13 14.48 -6.76 -8.05
C VAL A 13 13.03 -7.08 -7.70
N ILE A 14 12.37 -7.90 -8.52
CA ILE A 14 10.96 -8.25 -8.34
C ILE A 14 10.85 -9.76 -8.15
N HIS A 15 10.31 -10.19 -7.01
CA HIS A 15 10.10 -11.61 -6.75
C HIS A 15 9.07 -12.21 -7.74
N PRO A 16 9.27 -13.45 -8.24
CA PRO A 16 8.36 -14.07 -9.23
C PRO A 16 6.90 -14.23 -8.77
N THR A 17 6.66 -14.27 -7.46
CA THR A 17 5.30 -14.37 -6.89
C THR A 17 4.67 -13.02 -6.58
N ALA A 18 5.39 -11.92 -6.78
CA ALA A 18 4.82 -10.58 -6.69
C ALA A 18 4.02 -10.26 -7.95
N PHE A 19 2.97 -9.47 -7.79
CA PHE A 19 2.26 -8.88 -8.92
C PHE A 19 2.61 -7.40 -9.02
N VAL A 20 3.16 -7.00 -10.17
CA VAL A 20 3.38 -5.60 -10.53
C VAL A 20 2.54 -5.29 -11.76
N HIS A 21 1.58 -4.39 -11.60
CA HIS A 21 0.71 -4.01 -12.71
C HIS A 21 1.54 -3.42 -13.88
N PRO A 22 1.25 -3.74 -15.16
CA PRO A 22 2.04 -3.24 -16.30
C PRO A 22 2.10 -1.71 -16.46
N ALA A 23 1.23 -0.97 -15.77
CA ALA A 23 1.19 0.48 -15.77
C ALA A 23 1.90 1.13 -14.56
N ALA A 24 2.46 0.32 -13.65
CA ALA A 24 3.30 0.82 -12.57
C ALA A 24 4.69 1.21 -13.11
N VAL A 25 5.38 2.10 -12.39
CA VAL A 25 6.72 2.57 -12.73
C VAL A 25 7.68 2.25 -11.57
N LEU A 26 8.72 1.46 -11.85
CA LEU A 26 9.78 1.11 -10.91
C LEU A 26 11.12 1.55 -11.48
N ILE A 27 11.89 2.35 -10.73
CA ILE A 27 13.16 2.93 -11.18
C ILE A 27 14.24 2.69 -10.12
N GLY A 28 15.41 2.14 -10.49
CA GLY A 28 16.59 2.09 -9.62
C GLY A 28 16.54 1.03 -8.51
N ASP A 29 16.97 1.37 -7.29
CA ASP A 29 17.08 0.45 -6.14
C ASP A 29 15.71 0.19 -5.49
N VAL A 30 14.91 -0.62 -6.17
CA VAL A 30 13.60 -1.08 -5.71
C VAL A 30 13.61 -2.59 -5.55
N VAL A 31 13.25 -3.07 -4.36
CA VAL A 31 13.13 -4.49 -4.04
C VAL A 31 11.68 -4.82 -3.70
N VAL A 32 11.04 -5.66 -4.52
CA VAL A 32 9.67 -6.14 -4.33
C VAL A 32 9.71 -7.61 -3.91
N GLY A 33 9.38 -7.86 -2.64
CA GLY A 33 9.36 -9.19 -2.03
C GLY A 33 8.21 -10.10 -2.49
N PRO A 34 8.15 -11.33 -1.96
CA PRO A 34 7.18 -12.33 -2.40
C PRO A 34 5.75 -11.95 -2.05
N ASN A 35 4.81 -12.29 -2.93
CA ASN A 35 3.37 -12.08 -2.77
C ASN A 35 2.95 -10.62 -2.57
N CYS A 36 3.82 -9.67 -2.94
CA CYS A 36 3.50 -8.26 -2.92
C CYS A 36 2.56 -7.89 -4.07
N TYR A 37 1.71 -6.89 -3.85
CA TYR A 37 0.87 -6.28 -4.89
C TYR A 37 1.32 -4.84 -5.15
N VAL A 38 1.59 -4.50 -6.41
CA VAL A 38 1.80 -3.13 -6.87
C VAL A 38 0.73 -2.78 -7.92
N GLY A 39 -0.15 -1.85 -7.58
CA GLY A 39 -1.30 -1.46 -8.40
C GLY A 39 -0.96 -0.58 -9.60
N PRO A 40 -1.91 -0.37 -10.53
CA PRO A 40 -1.72 0.52 -11.67
C PRO A 40 -1.32 1.93 -11.25
N LEU A 41 -0.42 2.54 -12.03
CA LEU A 41 0.05 3.91 -11.87
C LEU A 41 0.80 4.19 -10.55
N ALA A 42 1.11 3.18 -9.76
CA ALA A 42 2.04 3.32 -8.64
C ALA A 42 3.45 3.65 -9.17
N CYS A 43 4.15 4.58 -8.53
CA CYS A 43 5.50 4.98 -8.88
C CYS A 43 6.44 4.75 -7.70
N LEU A 44 7.41 3.85 -7.88
CA LEU A 44 8.48 3.58 -6.93
C LEU A 44 9.79 4.05 -7.58
N ARG A 45 10.32 5.17 -7.10
CA ARG A 45 11.52 5.77 -7.67
C ARG A 45 12.66 5.68 -6.66
N GLY A 46 13.47 4.63 -6.76
CA GLY A 46 14.65 4.38 -5.93
C GLY A 46 15.93 4.92 -6.54
N ASP A 47 15.91 6.16 -7.02
CA ASP A 47 17.07 6.83 -7.64
C ASP A 47 17.94 7.58 -6.62
N PHE A 48 17.38 7.98 -5.48
CA PHE A 48 18.08 8.68 -4.39
C PHE A 48 18.31 7.79 -3.16
N GLY A 49 17.38 6.88 -2.89
CA GLY A 49 17.43 5.99 -1.74
C GLY A 49 16.66 4.71 -2.03
N ARG A 50 16.94 3.67 -1.25
CA ARG A 50 16.38 2.34 -1.46
C ARG A 50 14.91 2.27 -1.12
N ILE A 51 14.15 1.49 -1.88
CA ILE A 51 12.75 1.15 -1.58
C ILE A 51 12.64 -0.37 -1.41
N VAL A 52 12.13 -0.82 -0.27
CA VAL A 52 11.93 -2.23 0.04
C VAL A 52 10.47 -2.50 0.38
N MET A 53 9.86 -3.44 -0.34
CA MET A 53 8.56 -4.02 -0.02
C MET A 53 8.79 -5.46 0.46
N GLU A 54 8.51 -5.73 1.74
CA GLU A 54 8.60 -7.07 2.30
C GLU A 54 7.35 -7.91 2.00
N THR A 55 7.45 -9.22 2.28
CA THR A 55 6.46 -10.25 1.95
C THR A 55 5.01 -9.83 2.22
N GLY A 56 4.16 -9.98 1.20
CA GLY A 56 2.72 -9.78 1.32
C GLY A 56 2.28 -8.34 1.57
N SER A 57 3.19 -7.37 1.46
CA SER A 57 2.83 -5.95 1.47
C SER A 57 2.12 -5.54 0.18
N ASN A 58 1.35 -4.46 0.24
CA ASN A 58 0.69 -3.92 -0.94
C ASN A 58 0.89 -2.41 -1.05
N LEU A 59 1.13 -1.98 -2.29
CA LEU A 59 1.18 -0.60 -2.73
C LEU A 59 0.08 -0.42 -3.77
N GLN A 60 -0.99 0.26 -3.38
CA GLN A 60 -2.18 0.39 -4.21
C GLN A 60 -1.99 1.40 -5.34
N GLU A 61 -3.05 1.60 -6.09
CA GLU A 61 -3.11 2.48 -7.24
C GLU A 61 -2.61 3.89 -6.91
N THR A 62 -1.93 4.49 -7.88
CA THR A 62 -1.46 5.89 -7.85
C THR A 62 -0.62 6.29 -6.64
N CYS A 63 -0.09 5.33 -5.88
CA CYS A 63 0.84 5.65 -4.78
C CYS A 63 2.18 6.15 -5.33
N VAL A 64 2.82 7.04 -4.59
CA VAL A 64 4.17 7.55 -4.91
C VAL A 64 5.13 7.21 -3.78
N VAL A 65 6.26 6.61 -4.13
CA VAL A 65 7.33 6.26 -3.19
C VAL A 65 8.65 6.84 -3.67
N HIS A 66 9.27 7.65 -2.84
CA HIS A 66 10.58 8.25 -3.07
C HIS A 66 11.33 8.36 -1.73
N SER A 67 12.57 8.84 -1.75
CA SER A 67 13.37 9.04 -0.55
C SER A 67 14.41 10.14 -0.75
N PHE A 68 14.88 10.73 0.34
CA PHE A 68 16.13 11.49 0.32
C PHE A 68 17.35 10.55 0.18
N PRO A 69 18.51 11.09 -0.26
CA PRO A 69 19.77 10.37 -0.17
C PRO A 69 20.01 9.77 1.22
N ASP A 70 20.56 8.57 1.25
CA ASP A 70 20.92 7.82 2.48
C ASP A 70 19.75 7.44 3.41
N VAL A 71 18.51 7.67 2.99
CA VAL A 71 17.29 7.22 3.68
C VAL A 71 16.60 6.18 2.81
N GLU A 72 16.03 5.15 3.41
CA GLU A 72 15.24 4.13 2.73
C GLU A 72 13.75 4.25 3.04
N VAL A 73 12.92 3.81 2.09
CA VAL A 73 11.53 3.46 2.38
C VAL A 73 11.45 1.96 2.60
N VAL A 74 10.94 1.54 3.75
CA VAL A 74 10.68 0.12 4.03
C VAL A 74 9.22 -0.06 4.36
N ILE A 75 8.54 -0.87 3.56
CA ILE A 75 7.20 -1.38 3.83
C ILE A 75 7.38 -2.81 4.33
N GLU A 76 7.27 -2.99 5.64
CA GLU A 76 7.47 -4.29 6.29
C GLU A 76 6.35 -5.28 5.94
N GLN A 77 6.54 -6.53 6.37
CA GLN A 77 5.63 -7.63 6.09
C GLN A 77 4.16 -7.25 6.30
N GLU A 78 3.34 -7.50 5.29
CA GLU A 78 1.90 -7.20 5.31
C GLU A 78 1.57 -5.71 5.53
N GLY A 79 2.52 -4.80 5.29
CA GLY A 79 2.25 -3.37 5.20
C GLY A 79 1.24 -3.06 4.10
N HIS A 80 0.31 -2.14 4.38
CA HIS A 80 -0.83 -1.84 3.52
C HIS A 80 -0.84 -0.36 3.18
N ILE A 81 -0.51 -0.02 1.93
CA ILE A 81 -0.44 1.36 1.47
C ILE A 81 -1.64 1.64 0.57
N GLY A 82 -2.57 2.42 1.11
CA GLY A 82 -3.85 2.76 0.51
C GLY A 82 -3.71 3.66 -0.72
N HIS A 83 -4.72 3.60 -1.60
CA HIS A 83 -4.78 4.35 -2.85
C HIS A 83 -4.28 5.80 -2.74
N GLY A 84 -3.37 6.20 -3.63
CA GLY A 84 -2.88 7.58 -3.73
C GLY A 84 -1.99 8.07 -2.57
N ALA A 85 -1.57 7.19 -1.65
CA ALA A 85 -0.68 7.59 -0.58
C ALA A 85 0.73 7.96 -1.08
N VAL A 86 1.41 8.85 -0.35
CA VAL A 86 2.79 9.26 -0.61
C VAL A 86 3.67 8.81 0.54
N LEU A 87 4.71 8.05 0.22
CA LEU A 87 5.76 7.64 1.16
C LEU A 87 7.07 8.30 0.76
N HIS A 88 7.72 8.97 1.71
CA HIS A 88 9.00 9.62 1.49
C HIS A 88 9.95 9.27 2.64
N GLY A 89 10.97 8.44 2.37
CA GLY A 89 12.03 8.09 3.34
C GLY A 89 11.57 7.52 4.68
N CYS A 90 10.49 6.74 4.73
CA CYS A 90 9.85 6.30 5.97
C CYS A 90 9.83 4.77 6.15
N ARG A 91 9.61 4.32 7.41
CA ARG A 91 9.37 2.90 7.72
C ARG A 91 7.92 2.66 8.12
N ILE A 92 7.27 1.76 7.38
CA ILE A 92 5.92 1.29 7.63
C ILE A 92 6.00 -0.09 8.26
N GLY A 93 5.63 -0.19 9.53
CA GLY A 93 5.76 -1.40 10.32
C GLY A 93 4.88 -2.56 9.84
N ARG A 94 5.23 -3.76 10.30
CA ARG A 94 4.48 -4.98 10.00
C ARG A 94 2.99 -4.79 10.21
N ASN A 95 2.19 -5.22 9.24
CA ASN A 95 0.74 -5.13 9.29
C ASN A 95 0.21 -3.69 9.55
N ALA A 96 0.99 -2.63 9.37
CA ALA A 96 0.46 -1.26 9.43
C ALA A 96 -0.36 -0.92 8.18
N LEU A 97 -1.27 0.04 8.31
CA LEU A 97 -2.07 0.58 7.23
C LEU A 97 -1.84 2.08 7.10
N VAL A 98 -1.44 2.52 5.91
CA VAL A 98 -1.42 3.92 5.50
C VAL A 98 -2.66 4.18 4.66
N GLY A 99 -3.55 5.04 5.16
CA GLY A 99 -4.83 5.32 4.54
C GLY A 99 -4.71 6.00 3.19
N MET A 100 -5.81 5.97 2.43
CA MET A 100 -5.89 6.60 1.11
C MET A 100 -5.45 8.08 1.16
N ASN A 101 -4.62 8.50 0.20
CA ASN A 101 -4.08 9.86 0.08
C ASN A 101 -3.37 10.38 1.34
N ALA A 102 -2.94 9.51 2.26
CA ALA A 102 -2.10 9.92 3.38
C ALA A 102 -0.67 10.19 2.89
N VAL A 103 0.04 11.08 3.60
CA VAL A 103 1.44 11.41 3.33
C VAL A 103 2.27 11.05 4.55
N VAL A 104 3.33 10.26 4.36
CA VAL A 104 4.29 9.88 5.40
C VAL A 104 5.68 10.38 5.01
N MET A 105 6.21 11.28 5.83
CA MET A 105 7.46 11.99 5.55
C MET A 105 8.70 11.29 6.11
N ASP A 106 9.85 11.87 5.79
CA ASP A 106 11.18 11.34 6.03
C ASP A 106 11.45 10.94 7.46
N GLU A 107 12.15 9.82 7.60
CA GLU A 107 12.56 9.21 8.84
C GLU A 107 11.38 8.90 9.78
N ALA A 108 10.11 9.04 9.35
CA ALA A 108 8.96 8.69 10.16
C ALA A 108 8.83 7.17 10.30
N VAL A 109 8.32 6.73 11.45
CA VAL A 109 8.03 5.31 11.70
C VAL A 109 6.56 5.15 12.06
N VAL A 110 5.86 4.32 11.30
CA VAL A 110 4.52 3.85 11.63
C VAL A 110 4.64 2.47 12.27
N GLY A 111 4.28 2.36 13.55
CA GLY A 111 4.41 1.12 14.31
C GLY A 111 3.55 -0.04 13.80
N GLU A 112 3.88 -1.25 14.26
CA GLU A 112 3.17 -2.48 13.90
C GLU A 112 1.66 -2.37 14.15
N ASN A 113 0.86 -2.92 13.24
CA ASN A 113 -0.61 -2.94 13.29
C ASN A 113 -1.29 -1.56 13.29
N SER A 114 -0.55 -0.45 13.25
CA SER A 114 -1.12 0.88 13.35
C SER A 114 -1.84 1.31 12.07
N ILE A 115 -2.84 2.16 12.23
CA ILE A 115 -3.65 2.71 11.15
C ILE A 115 -3.44 4.21 11.11
N VAL A 116 -2.84 4.70 10.02
CA VAL A 116 -2.87 6.11 9.63
C VAL A 116 -4.11 6.31 8.78
N ALA A 117 -5.02 7.18 9.21
CA ALA A 117 -6.28 7.41 8.51
C ALA A 117 -6.08 8.03 7.12
N ALA A 118 -7.12 7.91 6.28
CA ALA A 118 -7.14 8.59 4.99
C ALA A 118 -6.91 10.10 5.16
N MET A 119 -6.22 10.71 4.18
CA MET A 119 -5.86 12.14 4.15
C MET A 119 -5.01 12.62 5.34
N ALA A 120 -4.43 11.72 6.14
CA ALA A 120 -3.57 12.10 7.26
C ALA A 120 -2.14 12.47 6.80
N PHE A 121 -1.46 13.32 7.57
CA PHE A 121 -0.09 13.75 7.29
C PHE A 121 0.84 13.43 8.45
N VAL A 122 1.66 12.39 8.32
CA VAL A 122 2.69 12.03 9.31
C VAL A 122 3.95 12.82 9.01
N LYS A 123 4.36 13.67 9.96
CA LYS A 123 5.51 14.57 9.79
C LYS A 123 6.83 13.81 9.82
N ALA A 124 7.88 14.47 9.31
CA ALA A 124 9.23 13.92 9.35
C ALA A 124 9.64 13.59 10.80
N LYS A 125 10.37 12.49 10.97
CA LYS A 125 10.87 11.97 12.26
C LYS A 125 9.79 11.60 13.28
N ASP A 126 8.51 11.67 12.91
CA ASP A 126 7.43 11.32 13.82
C ASP A 126 7.42 9.80 14.10
N ARG A 127 6.85 9.41 15.23
CA ARG A 127 6.81 8.01 15.69
C ARG A 127 5.38 7.68 16.09
N ILE A 128 4.66 7.00 15.22
CA ILE A 128 3.35 6.43 15.57
C ILE A 128 3.61 5.12 16.31
N PRO A 129 3.22 4.97 17.59
CA PRO A 129 3.41 3.73 18.34
C PRO A 129 2.68 2.56 17.66
N PRO A 130 3.04 1.30 17.98
CA PRO A 130 2.26 0.13 17.56
C PRO A 130 0.79 0.20 18.01
N ASN A 131 -0.07 -0.56 17.31
CA ASN A 131 -1.49 -0.71 17.62
C ASN A 131 -2.25 0.63 17.75
N SER A 132 -1.84 1.68 17.04
CA SER A 132 -2.38 3.03 17.20
C SER A 132 -3.23 3.46 16.01
N LEU A 133 -4.31 4.19 16.28
CA LEU A 133 -5.06 4.94 15.27
C LEU A 133 -4.54 6.38 15.25
N ALA A 134 -3.96 6.81 14.13
CA ALA A 134 -3.47 8.16 13.91
C ALA A 134 -4.31 8.88 12.84
N VAL A 135 -4.74 10.12 13.13
CA VAL A 135 -5.63 10.89 12.23
C VAL A 135 -5.19 12.34 12.09
N GLY A 136 -5.60 12.99 11.00
CA GLY A 136 -5.46 14.43 10.80
C GLY A 136 -4.16 14.87 10.14
N SER A 137 -4.02 16.18 9.94
CA SER A 137 -2.85 16.81 9.34
C SER A 137 -2.44 18.02 10.19
N PRO A 138 -1.32 17.96 10.92
CA PRO A 138 -0.45 16.80 11.11
C PRO A 138 -1.10 15.70 11.97
N ALA A 139 -0.80 14.44 11.67
CA ALA A 139 -1.37 13.26 12.29
C ALA A 139 -1.14 13.23 13.82
N ARG A 140 -2.14 12.79 14.57
CA ARG A 140 -2.07 12.54 16.00
C ARG A 140 -2.67 11.20 16.33
N VAL A 141 -2.04 10.49 17.26
CA VAL A 141 -2.63 9.28 17.85
C VAL A 141 -3.84 9.69 18.66
N VAL A 142 -5.01 9.13 18.32
CA VAL A 142 -6.27 9.42 19.01
C VAL A 142 -6.67 8.32 19.98
N ARG A 143 -6.23 7.08 19.72
CA ARG A 143 -6.43 5.91 20.61
C ARG A 143 -5.63 4.71 20.11
N GLU A 144 -5.58 3.69 20.93
CA GLU A 144 -5.20 2.34 20.51
C GLU A 144 -6.33 1.66 19.70
N LEU A 145 -5.92 0.69 18.89
CA LEU A 145 -6.78 -0.18 18.10
C LEU A 145 -7.22 -1.36 18.95
N SER A 146 -8.49 -1.74 18.80
CA SER A 146 -9.01 -3.00 19.32
C SER A 146 -8.48 -4.20 18.52
N GLU A 147 -8.49 -5.38 19.14
CA GLU A 147 -8.14 -6.63 18.44
C GLU A 147 -9.02 -6.85 17.20
N GLN A 148 -10.29 -6.46 17.27
CA GLN A 148 -11.22 -6.59 16.14
C GLN A 148 -10.79 -5.73 14.94
N GLU A 149 -10.32 -4.50 15.18
CA GLU A 149 -9.77 -3.62 14.13
C GLU A 149 -8.48 -4.17 13.53
N ILE A 150 -7.60 -4.73 14.36
CA ILE A 150 -6.36 -5.36 13.90
C ILE A 150 -6.67 -6.59 13.03
N GLN A 151 -7.61 -7.44 13.45
CA GLN A 151 -8.05 -8.61 12.69
C GLN A 151 -8.74 -8.21 11.37
N TRP A 152 -9.61 -7.20 11.42
CA TRP A 152 -10.22 -6.63 10.22
C TRP A 152 -9.15 -6.16 9.22
N LYS A 153 -8.13 -5.42 9.68
CA LYS A 153 -7.02 -4.97 8.84
C LYS A 153 -6.25 -6.15 8.24
N ARG A 154 -5.96 -7.18 9.04
CA ARG A 154 -5.29 -8.42 8.57
C ARG A 154 -6.08 -9.07 7.44
N GLN A 155 -7.40 -9.19 7.58
CA GLN A 155 -8.28 -9.71 6.53
C GLN A 155 -8.24 -8.85 5.26
N GLY A 156 -8.32 -7.52 5.39
CA GLY A 156 -8.22 -6.59 4.27
C GLY A 156 -6.88 -6.70 3.52
N THR A 157 -5.78 -6.94 4.25
CA THR A 157 -4.46 -7.20 3.64
C THR A 157 -4.42 -8.56 2.94
N GLY A 158 -5.07 -9.58 3.52
CA GLY A 158 -5.24 -10.89 2.89
C GLY A 158 -5.94 -10.83 1.52
N VAL A 159 -6.88 -9.88 1.34
CA VAL A 159 -7.51 -9.64 0.03
C VAL A 159 -6.49 -9.25 -1.03
N TYR A 160 -5.56 -8.34 -0.72
CA TYR A 160 -4.51 -7.92 -1.66
C TYR A 160 -3.47 -9.01 -1.92
N ARG A 161 -3.14 -9.82 -0.91
CA ARG A 161 -2.29 -11.01 -1.12
C ARG A 161 -2.93 -12.00 -2.08
N LYS A 162 -4.24 -12.23 -1.96
CA LYS A 162 -5.00 -13.05 -2.91
C LYS A 162 -5.02 -12.41 -4.30
N LEU A 163 -5.22 -11.10 -4.37
CA LEU A 163 -5.19 -10.36 -5.64
C LEU A 163 -3.83 -10.49 -6.32
N ALA A 164 -2.71 -10.38 -5.59
CA ALA A 164 -1.37 -10.59 -6.13
C ALA A 164 -1.21 -11.97 -6.79
N ALA A 165 -1.73 -13.02 -6.15
CA ALA A 165 -1.65 -14.38 -6.69
C ALA A 165 -2.54 -14.60 -7.93
N GLU A 166 -3.69 -13.95 -8.01
CA GLU A 166 -4.70 -14.21 -9.05
C GLU A 166 -4.62 -13.23 -10.24
N ALA A 167 -4.12 -12.01 -10.03
CA ALA A 167 -4.22 -10.92 -11.01
C ALA A 167 -3.48 -11.25 -12.31
N ALA A 168 -2.31 -11.90 -12.25
CA ALA A 168 -1.56 -12.29 -13.44
C ALA A 168 -2.34 -13.24 -14.38
N GLY A 169 -3.24 -14.06 -13.84
CA GLY A 169 -4.09 -14.97 -14.62
C GLY A 169 -5.47 -14.42 -14.97
N LYS A 170 -5.93 -13.37 -14.27
CA LYS A 170 -7.28 -12.79 -14.46
C LYS A 170 -7.28 -11.47 -15.25
N LEU A 171 -6.17 -10.74 -15.26
CA LEU A 171 -6.07 -9.44 -15.91
C LEU A 171 -5.62 -9.61 -17.37
N VAL A 172 -6.51 -9.28 -18.30
CA VAL A 172 -6.24 -9.33 -19.75
C VAL A 172 -6.46 -7.94 -20.32
N LYS A 173 -5.47 -7.39 -21.04
CA LYS A 173 -5.63 -6.15 -21.80
C LYS A 173 -6.66 -6.38 -22.91
N CYS A 174 -7.69 -5.56 -22.98
CA CYS A 174 -8.75 -5.66 -23.98
C CYS A 174 -9.11 -4.30 -24.58
N GLU A 175 -9.76 -4.34 -25.74
CA GLU A 175 -10.49 -3.18 -26.26
C GLU A 175 -11.82 -3.02 -25.52
N PRO A 176 -12.32 -1.78 -25.36
CA PRO A 176 -13.61 -1.56 -24.72
C PRO A 176 -14.77 -2.14 -25.56
N LEU A 177 -15.81 -2.64 -24.88
CA LEU A 177 -17.06 -2.99 -25.54
C LEU A 177 -17.80 -1.72 -25.97
N ALA A 178 -18.38 -1.74 -27.17
CA ALA A 178 -19.13 -0.60 -27.72
C ALA A 178 -20.53 -0.42 -27.08
N ALA A 179 -21.06 -1.45 -26.41
CA ALA A 179 -22.33 -1.44 -25.70
C ALA A 179 -22.30 -2.46 -24.54
N GLU A 180 -23.21 -2.32 -23.58
CA GLU A 180 -23.37 -3.31 -22.51
C GLU A 180 -23.97 -4.63 -23.04
N GLU A 181 -23.44 -5.75 -22.57
CA GLU A 181 -23.98 -7.07 -22.88
C GLU A 181 -25.31 -7.29 -22.11
N PRO A 182 -26.36 -7.85 -22.74
CA PRO A 182 -27.64 -8.13 -22.05
C PRO A 182 -27.49 -8.96 -20.77
N ASP A 183 -26.52 -9.88 -20.73
CA ASP A 183 -26.22 -10.76 -19.59
C ASP A 183 -24.85 -10.47 -18.96
N ARG A 184 -24.45 -9.19 -18.92
CA ARG A 184 -23.11 -8.78 -18.44
C ARG A 184 -22.83 -9.32 -17.05
N LYS A 185 -21.74 -10.10 -16.95
CA LYS A 185 -21.28 -10.68 -15.68
C LYS A 185 -20.88 -9.57 -14.70
N ARG A 186 -21.23 -9.75 -13.43
CA ARG A 186 -20.82 -8.86 -12.33
C ARG A 186 -19.61 -9.47 -11.61
N VAL A 187 -18.61 -8.65 -11.34
CA VAL A 187 -17.48 -9.06 -10.50
C VAL A 187 -17.97 -9.14 -9.05
N THR A 188 -17.82 -10.29 -8.42
CA THR A 188 -18.15 -10.48 -7.00
C THR A 188 -16.95 -10.09 -6.14
N ALA A 189 -17.14 -9.15 -5.23
CA ALA A 189 -16.13 -8.80 -4.25
C ALA A 189 -15.85 -9.98 -3.30
N PRO A 190 -14.62 -10.10 -2.76
CA PRO A 190 -14.36 -11.03 -1.67
C PRO A 190 -15.25 -10.70 -0.47
N ARG A 191 -15.58 -11.70 0.35
CA ARG A 191 -16.30 -11.50 1.61
C ARG A 191 -15.40 -10.73 2.59
N TYR A 192 -15.54 -9.41 2.60
CA TYR A 192 -14.81 -8.46 3.44
C TYR A 192 -15.64 -7.18 3.56
N ASP A 193 -15.47 -6.46 4.66
CA ASP A 193 -16.26 -5.27 4.96
C ASP A 193 -15.40 -4.01 4.99
N PRO A 194 -15.37 -3.19 3.92
CA PRO A 194 -14.44 -2.07 3.82
C PRO A 194 -14.78 -0.89 4.74
N LEU A 195 -16.03 -0.76 5.20
CA LEU A 195 -16.50 0.38 6.00
C LEU A 195 -16.50 0.10 7.51
N PHE A 196 -15.78 -0.93 7.95
CA PHE A 196 -15.78 -1.39 9.34
C PHE A 196 -15.47 -0.27 10.34
N LEU A 197 -14.42 0.50 10.08
CA LEU A 197 -14.02 1.63 10.93
C LEU A 197 -15.05 2.76 10.96
N GLU A 198 -15.76 3.00 9.84
CA GLU A 198 -16.80 4.02 9.79
C GLU A 198 -18.00 3.62 10.64
N ARG A 199 -18.43 2.36 10.56
CA ARG A 199 -19.55 1.87 11.39
C ARG A 199 -19.22 1.82 12.87
N LEU A 200 -17.96 1.60 13.25
CA LEU A 200 -17.51 1.75 14.64
C LEU A 200 -17.56 3.22 15.13
N LYS A 201 -17.43 4.20 14.23
CA LYS A 201 -17.54 5.64 14.57
C LYS A 201 -18.98 6.15 14.66
N PHE A 202 -19.96 5.36 14.24
CA PHE A 202 -21.39 5.69 14.27
C PHE A 202 -22.21 4.73 15.15
N GLY A 203 -21.57 4.05 16.10
CA GLY A 203 -22.28 3.34 17.16
C GLY A 203 -22.71 4.33 18.25
N ASP A 204 -23.94 4.84 18.10
CA ASP A 204 -24.81 5.46 19.10
C ASP A 204 -24.16 6.38 20.17
N ASP A 205 -24.22 7.69 19.91
CA ASP A 205 -24.65 8.68 20.93
C ASP A 205 -26.19 8.76 20.91
#